data_AF-A0A5C5ZQ16-F1
#
_entry.id   AF-A0A5C5ZQ16-F1
#
_cell.length_a   1.000
_cell.length_b   1.000
_cell.length_c   1.000
_cell.angle_alpha   90.00
_cell.angle_beta   90.00
_cell.angle_gamma   90.00
#
_symmetry.space_group_name_H-M   'P 1'
#
loop_
_entity.id
_entity.type
_entity.pdbx_description
1 polymer ?
#
loop_
_entity_poly.entity_id
_entity_poly.type
_entity_poly.pdbx_seq_one_letter_code
_entity_poly.pdbx_strand_id
1 'polypeptide(L)'
;MTITKAMGIFLVGSVLLHFTVIINADWLQAQDANRAATTRWEYKIVDHLSGTSQIQKALETAPDEGWEIVGTVSETANVGSFRVRKGDSSGSLSVRTHVSLICKRPKP
;
A
#
# COMPACT_ATOMS: atom_id res chain seq x y z
N MET A 1 -8.84 -27.04 -63.60
CA MET A 1 -8.00 -25.90 -63.12
C MET A 1 -8.57 -25.38 -61.78
N THR A 2 -8.67 -26.26 -60.77
CA THR A 2 -9.42 -26.03 -59.52
C THR A 2 -8.57 -26.27 -58.26
N ILE A 3 -7.44 -26.97 -58.39
CA ILE A 3 -6.58 -27.40 -57.27
C ILE A 3 -5.81 -26.22 -56.67
N THR A 4 -5.40 -25.25 -57.49
CA THR A 4 -4.60 -24.08 -57.05
C THR A 4 -5.40 -23.10 -56.17
N LYS A 5 -6.71 -22.98 -56.41
CA LYS A 5 -7.59 -22.13 -55.59
C LYS A 5 -7.82 -22.72 -54.19
N ALA A 6 -7.91 -24.05 -54.09
CA ALA A 6 -8.09 -24.71 -52.80
C ALA A 6 -6.84 -24.56 -51.91
N MET A 7 -5.63 -24.76 -52.45
CA MET A 7 -4.38 -24.61 -51.68
C MET A 7 -4.20 -23.20 -51.09
N GLY A 8 -4.58 -22.14 -51.81
CA GLY A 8 -4.50 -20.76 -51.30
C GLY A 8 -5.39 -20.51 -50.08
N ILE A 9 -6.60 -21.08 -50.08
CA ILE A 9 -7.55 -20.95 -48.96
C ILE A 9 -7.04 -21.70 -47.72
N PHE A 10 -6.44 -22.89 -47.91
CA PHE A 10 -5.85 -23.65 -46.81
C PHE A 10 -4.64 -22.95 -46.18
N LEU A 11 -3.77 -22.31 -46.98
CA LEU A 11 -2.63 -21.56 -46.47
C LEU A 11 -3.07 -20.33 -45.67
N VAL A 12 -4.03 -19.57 -46.18
CA VAL A 12 -4.57 -18.39 -45.48
C VAL A 12 -5.27 -18.79 -44.18
N GLY A 13 -6.08 -19.86 -44.20
CA GLY A 13 -6.74 -20.38 -43.00
C GLY A 13 -5.75 -20.89 -41.95
N SER A 14 -4.68 -21.57 -42.38
CA SER A 14 -3.61 -22.03 -41.49
C SER A 14 -2.87 -20.86 -40.83
N VAL A 15 -2.51 -19.83 -41.60
CA VAL A 15 -1.82 -18.64 -41.05
C VAL A 15 -2.72 -17.91 -40.05
N LEU A 16 -4.01 -17.73 -40.34
CA LEU A 16 -4.98 -17.13 -39.41
C LEU A 16 -5.13 -17.94 -38.11
N LEU A 17 -5.15 -19.27 -38.20
CA LEU A 17 -5.24 -20.13 -37.03
C LEU A 17 -3.99 -19.98 -36.14
N HIS A 18 -2.80 -20.01 -36.74
CA HIS A 18 -1.54 -19.83 -36.00
C HIS A 18 -1.47 -18.45 -35.35
N PHE A 19 -1.86 -17.40 -36.08
CA PHE A 19 -1.86 -16.04 -35.55
C PHE A 19 -2.79 -15.89 -34.34
N THR A 20 -3.97 -16.51 -34.39
CA THR A 20 -4.94 -16.48 -33.29
C THR A 20 -4.43 -17.24 -32.05
N VAL A 21 -3.79 -18.40 -32.26
CA VAL A 21 -3.20 -19.19 -31.18
C VAL A 21 -2.05 -18.45 -30.51
N ILE A 22 -1.18 -17.80 -31.30
CA ILE A 22 -0.05 -17.01 -30.77
C ILE A 22 -0.55 -15.83 -29.93
N ILE A 23 -1.54 -15.08 -30.43
CA ILE A 23 -2.13 -13.97 -29.69
C ILE A 23 -2.70 -14.47 -28.36
N ASN A 24 -3.47 -15.56 -28.36
CA ASN A 24 -4.04 -16.11 -27.12
C ASN A 24 -2.98 -16.61 -26.12
N ALA A 25 -1.88 -17.21 -26.60
CA ALA A 25 -0.79 -17.67 -25.74
C ALA A 25 -0.04 -16.50 -25.07
N ASP A 26 0.17 -15.43 -25.82
CA ASP A 26 0.83 -14.21 -25.33
C ASP A 26 -0.03 -13.49 -24.28
N TRP A 27 -1.35 -13.41 -24.50
CA TRP A 27 -2.29 -12.88 -23.51
C TRP A 27 -2.31 -13.69 -22.20
N LEU A 28 -2.21 -15.03 -22.29
CA LEU A 28 -2.15 -15.86 -21.09
C LEU A 28 -0.84 -15.65 -20.31
N GLN A 29 0.30 -15.60 -20.99
CA GLN A 29 1.59 -15.34 -20.36
C GLN A 29 1.65 -13.94 -19.72
N ALA A 30 1.07 -12.93 -20.35
CA ALA A 30 0.97 -11.59 -19.80
C ALA A 30 0.08 -11.51 -18.56
N GLN A 31 -0.99 -12.31 -18.48
CA GLN A 31 -1.84 -12.41 -17.29
C GLN A 31 -1.16 -13.16 -16.15
N ASP A 32 -0.44 -14.25 -16.44
CA ASP A 32 0.29 -15.02 -15.42
C ASP A 32 1.48 -14.23 -14.86
N ALA A 33 2.21 -13.48 -15.71
CA ALA A 33 3.25 -12.56 -15.28
C ALA A 33 2.71 -11.44 -14.38
N ASN A 34 1.53 -10.89 -14.70
CA ASN A 34 0.86 -9.89 -13.86
C ASN A 34 0.36 -10.48 -12.53
N ARG A 35 -0.15 -11.72 -12.52
CA ARG A 35 -0.56 -12.40 -11.27
C ARG A 35 0.62 -12.70 -10.36
N ALA A 36 1.75 -13.12 -10.93
CA ALA A 36 2.98 -13.38 -10.18
C ALA A 36 3.58 -12.10 -9.56
N ALA A 37 3.29 -10.92 -10.11
CA ALA A 37 3.78 -9.63 -9.63
C ALA A 37 2.88 -8.96 -8.56
N THR A 38 2.03 -9.73 -7.85
CA THR A 38 1.23 -9.17 -6.76
C THR A 38 2.12 -8.98 -5.52
N THR A 39 2.83 -7.85 -5.43
CA THR A 39 3.61 -7.50 -4.24
C THR A 39 2.69 -7.47 -3.02
N ARG A 40 2.85 -8.44 -2.13
CA ARG A 40 2.14 -8.49 -0.85
C ARG A 40 2.80 -7.50 0.10
N TRP A 41 2.02 -6.73 0.83
CA TRP A 41 2.51 -5.75 1.79
C TRP A 41 2.17 -6.19 3.21
N GLU A 42 3.12 -6.01 4.12
CA GLU A 42 2.95 -6.14 5.56
C GLU A 42 2.80 -4.74 6.16
N TYR A 43 1.86 -4.54 7.08
CA TYR A 43 1.61 -3.26 7.75
C TYR A 43 1.83 -3.39 9.26
N LYS A 44 2.40 -2.35 9.88
CA LYS A 44 2.64 -2.24 11.32
C LYS A 44 2.22 -0.84 11.79
N ILE A 45 1.62 -0.76 12.98
CA ILE A 45 1.30 0.51 13.64
C ILE A 45 2.23 0.64 14.85
N VAL A 46 2.96 1.74 14.94
CA VAL A 46 3.76 2.12 16.11
C VAL A 46 2.94 3.14 16.89
N ASP A 47 2.35 2.73 18.01
CA ASP A 47 1.33 3.51 18.72
C ASP A 47 1.87 4.25 19.97
N HIS A 48 1.05 5.17 20.49
CA HIS A 48 1.22 5.88 21.76
C HIS A 48 2.51 6.70 21.90
N LEU A 49 3.04 7.22 20.79
CA LEU A 49 4.22 8.08 20.83
C LEU A 49 3.85 9.40 21.50
N SER A 50 4.38 9.58 22.71
CA SER A 50 4.05 10.68 23.61
C SER A 50 5.27 11.60 23.72
N GLY A 51 5.40 12.52 22.76
CA GLY A 51 6.48 13.50 22.72
C GLY A 51 7.52 13.30 21.62
N THR A 52 8.22 14.38 21.29
CA THR A 52 9.10 14.47 20.11
C THR A 52 10.24 13.44 20.10
N SER A 53 10.80 13.11 21.27
CA SER A 53 11.90 12.14 21.36
C SER A 53 11.48 10.71 21.03
N GLN A 54 10.26 10.31 21.39
CA GLN A 54 9.72 8.99 21.05
C GLN A 54 9.42 8.88 19.55
N ILE A 55 8.85 9.94 18.99
CA ILE A 55 8.58 10.03 17.54
C ILE A 55 9.88 9.97 16.76
N GLN A 56 10.89 10.75 17.16
CA GLN A 56 12.19 10.78 16.50
C GLN A 56 12.89 9.41 16.56
N LYS A 57 12.90 8.76 17.73
CA LYS A 57 13.45 7.40 17.86
C LYS A 57 12.74 6.40 16.94
N ALA A 58 11.41 6.48 16.84
CA ALA A 58 10.64 5.60 15.96
C ALA A 58 10.91 5.86 14.48
N LEU A 59 11.09 7.13 14.09
CA LEU A 59 11.48 7.54 12.73
C LEU A 59 12.88 7.05 12.35
N GLU A 60 13.83 7.06 13.28
CA GLU A 60 15.20 6.59 13.06
C GLU A 60 15.26 5.05 13.00
N THR A 61 14.48 4.34 13.82
CA THR A 61 14.54 2.88 13.91
C THR A 61 13.77 2.16 12.79
N ALA A 62 12.65 2.73 12.32
CA ALA A 62 11.80 2.05 11.33
C ALA A 62 12.50 1.73 9.99
N PRO A 63 13.27 2.66 9.39
CA PRO A 63 14.04 2.37 8.17
C PRO A 63 15.09 1.26 8.36
N ASP A 64 15.76 1.23 9.52
CA ASP A 64 16.78 0.22 9.84
C ASP A 64 16.18 -1.20 9.91
N GLU A 65 14.93 -1.32 10.32
CA GLU A 65 14.15 -2.57 10.35
C GLU A 65 13.51 -2.92 8.98
N GLY A 66 13.75 -2.10 7.94
CA GLY A 66 13.18 -2.24 6.60
C GLY A 66 11.72 -1.80 6.48
N TRP A 67 11.21 -1.02 7.42
CA TRP A 67 9.86 -0.46 7.37
C TRP A 67 9.86 0.93 6.74
N GLU A 68 8.93 1.15 5.81
CA GLU A 68 8.64 2.45 5.21
C GLU A 68 7.47 3.09 5.96
N ILE A 69 7.64 4.33 6.42
CA ILE A 69 6.57 5.08 7.08
C ILE A 69 5.67 5.72 6.02
N VAL A 70 4.38 5.41 6.07
CA VAL A 70 3.39 5.83 5.06
C VAL A 70 2.34 6.80 5.56
N GLY A 71 2.26 6.99 6.87
CA GLY A 71 1.29 7.91 7.44
C GLY A 71 1.44 8.09 8.94
N THR A 72 0.74 9.10 9.44
CA THR A 72 0.65 9.41 10.86
C THR A 72 -0.81 9.56 11.24
N VAL A 73 -1.16 9.06 12.41
CA VAL A 73 -2.45 9.29 13.06
C VAL A 73 -2.17 10.02 14.35
N SER A 74 -2.94 11.06 14.68
CA SER A 74 -2.77 11.79 15.92
C SER A 74 -4.10 11.90 16.66
N GLU A 75 -4.09 11.54 17.93
CA GLU A 75 -5.22 11.68 18.82
C GLU A 75 -4.89 12.75 19.88
N THR A 76 -5.73 13.77 19.99
CA THR A 76 -5.59 14.80 21.01
C THR A 76 -6.68 14.63 22.05
N ALA A 77 -6.27 14.21 23.25
CA ALA A 77 -7.15 14.13 24.40
C ALA A 77 -6.99 15.40 25.25
N ASN A 78 -8.09 16.15 25.41
CA ASN A 78 -8.16 17.25 26.36
C ASN A 78 -8.54 16.67 27.73
N VAL A 79 -7.59 16.64 28.67
CA VAL A 79 -7.83 16.13 30.02
C VAL A 79 -7.63 17.29 30.99
N GLY A 80 -8.72 17.95 31.34
CA GLY A 80 -8.71 19.06 32.28
C GLY A 80 -10.06 19.22 32.96
N SER A 81 -10.04 19.48 34.27
CA SER A 81 -11.23 19.92 34.99
C SER A 81 -11.12 21.43 35.22
N PHE A 82 -11.93 22.20 34.50
CA PHE A 82 -12.05 23.63 34.74
C PHE A 82 -12.96 23.85 35.96
N ARG A 83 -12.36 23.95 37.15
CA ARG A 83 -13.10 24.30 38.38
C ARG A 83 -12.94 25.79 38.63
N VAL A 84 -13.99 26.56 38.38
CA VAL A 84 -14.02 28.00 38.72
C VAL A 84 -14.38 28.13 40.19
N ARG A 85 -13.43 28.59 41.01
CA ARG A 85 -13.73 29.16 42.34
C ARG A 85 -13.90 30.67 42.18
N LYS A 86 -14.95 31.21 42.81
CA LYS A 86 -15.24 32.65 42.80
C LYS A 86 -14.07 33.40 43.47
N GLY A 87 -13.27 34.11 42.67
CA GLY A 87 -12.08 34.85 43.14
C GLY A 87 -10.77 34.43 42.49
N ASP A 88 -10.73 33.27 41.82
CA ASP A 88 -9.50 32.71 41.26
C ASP A 88 -9.58 32.70 39.72
N SER A 89 -8.60 33.28 39.05
CA SER A 89 -8.44 33.21 37.57
C SER A 89 -7.52 32.06 37.12
N SER A 90 -7.28 31.08 37.99
CA SER A 90 -6.42 29.92 37.69
C SER A 90 -7.23 28.68 37.31
N GLY A 91 -7.23 28.37 36.02
CA GLY A 91 -7.62 27.06 35.48
C GLY A 91 -6.40 26.34 34.92
N SER A 92 -6.29 25.03 35.12
CA SER A 92 -5.27 24.20 34.48
C SER A 92 -5.92 23.31 33.43
N LEU A 93 -5.50 23.48 32.17
CA LEU A 93 -5.87 22.62 31.06
C LEU A 93 -4.62 21.82 30.66
N SER A 94 -4.70 20.49 30.70
CA SER A 94 -3.65 19.63 30.15
C SER A 94 -4.12 19.06 28.82
N VAL A 95 -3.33 19.31 27.77
CA VAL A 95 -3.53 18.73 26.45
C VAL A 95 -2.53 17.60 26.29
N ARG A 96 -3.00 16.38 26.04
CA ARG A 96 -2.16 15.24 25.68
C ARG A 96 -2.40 14.88 24.23
N THR A 97 -1.34 14.88 23.44
CA THR A 97 -1.36 14.39 22.06
C THR A 97 -0.62 13.07 21.99
N HIS A 98 -1.30 12.05 21.50
CA HIS A 98 -0.72 10.76 21.14
C HIS A 98 -0.56 10.71 19.62
N VAL A 99 0.58 10.23 19.15
CA VAL A 99 0.85 10.02 17.73
C VAL A 99 1.12 8.54 17.48
N SER A 100 0.54 8.02 16.41
CA SER A 100 0.77 6.67 15.90
C SER A 100 1.36 6.77 14.50
N LEU A 101 2.39 5.98 14.20
CA LEU A 101 2.99 5.89 12.86
C LEU A 101 2.48 4.62 12.16
N ILE A 102 2.08 4.77 10.90
CA ILE A 102 1.71 3.64 10.05
C ILE A 102 2.91 3.31 9.18
N CYS A 103 3.37 2.07 9.25
CA CYS A 103 4.50 1.56 8.51
C CYS A 103 4.07 0.43 7.56
N LYS A 104 4.72 0.29 6.41
CA LYS A 104 4.58 -0.84 5.50
C LYS A 104 5.94 -1.43 5.12
N ARG A 105 5.96 -2.67 4.69
CA ARG A 105 7.14 -3.34 4.12
C ARG A 105 6.69 -4.39 3.08
N PRO A 106 7.43 -4.62 1.99
CA PRO A 106 7.16 -5.75 1.11
C PRO A 106 7.30 -7.07 1.86
N LYS A 107 6.29 -7.92 1.76
CA LYS A 107 6.29 -9.27 2.33
C LYS A 107 6.99 -10.21 1.33
N PRO A 108 8.02 -10.97 1.78
CA PRO A 108 8.67 -11.97 0.95
C PRO A 108 7.72 -13.11 0.56
#